data_AF-A0A170V5M3-F1
#
_entry.id   AF-A0A170V5M3-F1
#
_cell.length_a   1.000
_cell.length_b   1.000
_cell.length_c   1.000
_cell.angle_alpha   90.00
_cell.angle_beta   90.00
_cell.angle_gamma   90.00
#
_symmetry.space_group_name_H-M   'P 1'
#
loop_
_entity.id
_entity.type
_entity.pdbx_description
1 polymer ?
#
loop_
_entity_poly.entity_id
_entity_poly.type
_entity_poly.pdbx_seq_one_letter_code
_entity_poly.pdbx_strand_id
1 'polypeptide(L)'
;SDGNTVKCTYIEIEQAARTRAVILSKPVWMWGAEMGANGSGVVIGNEAVFTKVEDSDDEKLLGMDLVRLGLERSSSASEALEVITSLLEKHGQGGACSQDNTLTYHNSFLIADSSEAWLLETAGSLWVAQRITDGFCNISNNLTITTKIDRMSDQVKSYATDNNLWNG
;
A
#
# COMPACT_ATOMS: atom_id res chain seq x y z
N SER A 1 8.94 21.90 9.18
CA SER A 1 9.98 20.88 8.93
C SER A 1 11.16 21.56 8.25
N ASP A 2 12.35 21.04 8.50
CA ASP A 2 13.62 21.42 7.86
C ASP A 2 13.76 20.88 6.41
N GLY A 3 12.68 20.29 5.87
CA GLY A 3 12.63 19.65 4.55
C GLY A 3 13.14 18.20 4.53
N ASN A 4 13.68 17.69 5.64
CA ASN A 4 14.28 16.35 5.69
C ASN A 4 13.27 15.24 5.99
N THR A 5 12.17 15.56 6.69
CA THR A 5 11.09 14.63 7.01
C THR A 5 9.74 15.11 6.51
N VAL A 6 8.80 14.18 6.38
CA VAL A 6 7.38 14.45 6.11
C VAL A 6 6.53 13.78 7.19
N LYS A 7 5.62 14.57 7.78
CA LYS A 7 4.59 14.06 8.69
C LYS A 7 3.47 13.43 7.88
N CYS A 8 3.34 12.11 7.99
CA CYS A 8 2.22 11.33 7.48
C CYS A 8 1.07 11.38 8.49
N THR A 9 0.10 10.46 8.41
CA THR A 9 -1.06 10.50 9.31
C THR A 9 -0.64 10.33 10.78
N TYR A 10 0.18 9.31 11.09
CA TYR A 10 0.65 9.07 12.46
C TYR A 10 2.15 9.29 12.64
N ILE A 11 2.97 8.79 11.72
CA ILE A 11 4.44 8.84 11.87
C ILE A 11 5.09 9.90 10.98
N GLU A 12 6.35 10.22 11.28
CA GLU A 12 7.23 10.96 10.36
C GLU A 12 8.20 10.01 9.68
N ILE A 13 8.42 10.21 8.38
CA ILE A 13 9.38 9.43 7.58
C ILE A 13 10.33 10.36 6.82
N GLU A 14 11.40 9.81 6.27
CA GLU A 14 12.32 10.59 5.43
C GLU A 14 11.60 11.14 4.19
N GLN A 15 11.87 12.40 3.88
CA GLN A 15 11.33 13.08 2.72
C GLN A 15 12.10 12.68 1.45
N ALA A 16 11.38 12.54 0.34
CA ALA A 16 11.97 12.33 -0.97
C ALA A 16 12.56 13.65 -1.51
N ALA A 17 13.70 13.57 -2.21
CA ALA A 17 14.35 14.73 -2.81
C ALA A 17 13.46 15.47 -3.84
N ARG A 18 12.52 14.75 -4.46
CA ARG A 18 11.55 15.28 -5.41
C ARG A 18 10.21 14.61 -5.21
N THR A 19 9.15 15.41 -5.33
CA THR A 19 7.77 14.93 -5.36
C THR A 19 7.08 15.42 -6.63
N ARG A 20 6.06 14.68 -7.05
CA ARG A 20 5.22 15.02 -8.20
C ARG A 20 3.95 15.72 -7.72
N ALA A 21 3.39 16.54 -8.60
CA ALA A 21 2.06 17.09 -8.39
C ALA A 21 1.03 15.95 -8.43
N VAL A 22 0.04 16.02 -7.53
CA VAL A 22 -0.99 14.99 -7.36
C VAL A 22 -2.38 15.63 -7.26
N ILE A 23 -3.38 14.87 -7.71
CA ILE A 23 -4.79 15.08 -7.38
C ILE A 23 -5.24 13.90 -6.53
N LEU A 24 -5.91 14.17 -5.40
CA LEU A 24 -6.22 13.18 -4.38
C LEU A 24 -7.71 13.23 -4.00
N SER A 25 -8.27 12.05 -3.72
CA SER A 25 -9.50 11.87 -2.98
C SER A 25 -9.15 11.30 -1.61
N LYS A 26 -9.51 12.00 -0.53
CA LYS A 26 -9.11 11.63 0.83
C LYS A 26 -10.18 11.94 1.88
N PRO A 27 -10.20 11.23 3.01
CA PRO A 27 -10.92 11.64 4.22
C PRO A 27 -10.34 12.94 4.79
N VAL A 28 -11.18 13.74 5.43
CA VAL A 28 -10.76 15.06 5.97
C VAL A 28 -9.68 14.95 7.05
N TRP A 29 -9.72 13.88 7.86
CA TRP A 29 -8.94 13.74 9.09
C TRP A 29 -7.51 13.24 8.90
N MET A 30 -7.17 12.66 7.75
CA MET A 30 -5.86 12.03 7.51
C MET A 30 -4.98 12.81 6.54
N TRP A 31 -3.68 12.50 6.51
CA TRP A 31 -2.74 13.10 5.56
C TRP A 31 -2.71 12.37 4.20
N GLY A 32 -2.88 11.05 4.22
CA GLY A 32 -2.93 10.18 3.04
C GLY A 32 -4.14 10.39 2.12
N ALA A 33 -4.42 9.40 1.27
CA ALA A 33 -5.52 9.41 0.32
C ALA A 33 -6.07 8.00 0.06
N GLU A 34 -7.37 7.89 -0.27
CA GLU A 34 -7.97 6.62 -0.73
C GLU A 34 -7.58 6.33 -2.18
N MET A 35 -7.53 7.38 -3.00
CA MET A 35 -7.17 7.26 -4.41
C MET A 35 -6.65 8.58 -4.97
N GLY A 36 -5.98 8.51 -6.11
CA GLY A 36 -5.54 9.70 -6.81
C GLY A 36 -4.79 9.42 -8.10
N ALA A 37 -4.28 10.50 -8.69
CA ALA A 37 -3.44 10.47 -9.88
C ALA A 37 -2.29 11.48 -9.76
N ASN A 38 -1.17 11.21 -10.42
CA ASN A 38 -0.03 12.12 -10.43
C ASN A 38 0.27 12.71 -11.82
N GLY A 39 1.15 13.70 -11.88
CA GLY A 39 1.57 14.37 -13.12
C GLY A 39 2.32 13.48 -14.12
N SER A 40 2.65 12.24 -13.77
CA SER A 40 3.26 11.25 -14.66
C SER A 40 2.24 10.24 -15.22
N GLY A 41 0.95 10.36 -14.87
CA GLY A 41 -0.10 9.47 -15.33
C GLY A 41 -0.24 8.18 -14.54
N VAL A 42 0.40 8.10 -13.35
CA VAL A 42 0.17 6.99 -12.40
C VAL A 42 -1.12 7.25 -11.66
N VAL A 43 -1.94 6.22 -11.53
CA VAL A 43 -3.16 6.20 -10.71
C VAL A 43 -3.06 5.10 -9.65
N ILE A 44 -3.53 5.40 -8.45
CA ILE A 44 -3.55 4.45 -7.33
C ILE A 44 -4.88 4.57 -6.61
N GLY A 45 -5.48 3.44 -6.25
CA GLY A 45 -6.58 3.34 -5.30
C GLY A 45 -6.36 2.16 -4.36
N ASN A 46 -6.92 2.23 -3.14
CA ASN A 46 -6.85 1.14 -2.17
C ASN A 46 -8.24 0.70 -1.69
N GLU A 47 -8.27 -0.45 -1.01
CA GLU A 47 -9.44 -0.96 -0.30
C GLU A 47 -8.99 -1.69 0.97
N ALA A 48 -9.81 -1.65 2.01
CA ALA A 48 -9.51 -2.29 3.30
C ALA A 48 -9.65 -3.81 3.21
N VAL A 49 -8.66 -4.58 3.63
CA VAL A 49 -8.69 -6.05 3.68
C VAL A 49 -8.40 -6.57 5.07
N PHE A 50 -9.09 -7.65 5.44
CA PHE A 50 -8.92 -8.32 6.73
C PHE A 50 -8.13 -9.62 6.53
N THR A 51 -7.02 -9.74 7.24
CA THR A 51 -6.03 -10.81 7.00
C THR A 51 -5.90 -11.71 8.22
N LYS A 52 -5.18 -12.82 8.07
CA LYS A 52 -4.82 -13.69 9.21
C LYS A 52 -3.58 -13.20 9.96
N VAL A 53 -2.87 -12.20 9.44
CA VAL A 53 -1.80 -11.51 10.16
C VAL A 53 -2.46 -10.56 11.16
N GLU A 54 -1.99 -10.58 12.40
CA GLU A 54 -2.53 -9.71 13.45
C GLU A 54 -2.43 -8.24 13.05
N ASP A 55 -3.53 -7.54 13.25
CA ASP A 55 -3.56 -6.09 13.12
C ASP A 55 -2.69 -5.45 14.21
N SER A 56 -2.06 -4.33 13.88
CA SER A 56 -1.17 -3.60 14.77
C SER A 56 -1.81 -2.28 15.15
N ASP A 57 -2.15 -2.09 16.42
CA ASP A 57 -2.59 -0.79 16.95
C ASP A 57 -1.45 0.23 17.07
N ASP A 58 -0.19 -0.22 16.93
CA ASP A 58 0.96 0.69 16.86
C ASP A 58 0.83 1.64 15.67
N GLU A 59 1.00 2.93 15.96
CA GLU A 59 1.05 3.99 14.96
C GLU A 59 2.18 3.73 13.94
N LYS A 60 1.79 3.41 12.71
CA LYS A 60 2.68 3.17 11.55
C LYS A 60 2.16 3.96 10.34
N LEU A 61 2.64 3.64 9.14
CA LEU A 61 1.99 4.16 7.93
C LEU A 61 0.62 3.49 7.76
N LEU A 62 -0.38 4.27 7.37
CA LEU A 62 -1.64 3.72 6.88
C LEU A 62 -1.51 3.33 5.40
N GLY A 63 -2.36 2.42 4.91
CA GLY A 63 -2.44 2.18 3.47
C GLY A 63 -2.75 3.44 2.68
N MET A 64 -3.55 4.35 3.23
CA MET A 64 -3.86 5.64 2.61
C MET A 64 -2.63 6.56 2.56
N ASP A 65 -1.71 6.48 3.54
CA ASP A 65 -0.43 7.18 3.46
C ASP A 65 0.42 6.61 2.32
N LEU A 66 0.44 5.28 2.17
CA LEU A 66 1.14 4.59 1.09
C LEU A 66 0.61 4.98 -0.30
N VAL A 67 -0.71 5.15 -0.47
CA VAL A 67 -1.31 5.66 -1.73
C VAL A 67 -0.69 7.01 -2.11
N ARG A 68 -0.71 7.96 -1.17
CA ARG A 68 -0.20 9.31 -1.43
C ARG A 68 1.31 9.30 -1.69
N LEU A 69 2.08 8.57 -0.88
CA LEU A 69 3.53 8.47 -1.03
C LEU A 69 3.91 7.81 -2.35
N GLY A 70 3.19 6.75 -2.76
CA GLY A 70 3.33 6.12 -4.06
C GLY A 70 3.11 7.11 -5.21
N LEU A 71 2.03 7.88 -5.17
CA LEU A 71 1.72 8.91 -6.17
C LEU A 71 2.77 10.03 -6.22
N GLU A 72 3.19 10.55 -5.06
CA GLU A 72 4.14 11.66 -5.01
C GLU A 72 5.54 11.24 -5.48
N ARG A 73 5.94 9.98 -5.27
CA ARG A 73 7.34 9.54 -5.44
C ARG A 73 7.60 8.72 -6.71
N SER A 74 6.59 8.32 -7.49
CA SER A 74 6.76 7.45 -8.67
C SER A 74 6.41 8.10 -10.02
N SER A 75 7.03 7.66 -11.11
CA SER A 75 6.70 8.01 -12.50
C SER A 75 6.06 6.89 -13.32
N SER A 76 5.99 5.67 -12.78
CA SER A 76 5.32 4.52 -13.40
C SER A 76 4.63 3.67 -12.34
N ALA A 77 3.73 2.78 -12.78
CA ALA A 77 3.05 1.84 -11.92
C ALA A 77 4.03 0.86 -11.25
N SER A 78 5.07 0.39 -11.97
CA SER A 78 6.14 -0.41 -11.37
C SER A 78 6.93 0.36 -10.31
N GLU A 79 7.28 1.62 -10.54
CA GLU A 79 7.98 2.45 -9.54
C GLU A 79 7.08 2.75 -8.33
N ALA A 80 5.78 2.93 -8.55
CA ALA A 80 4.80 3.10 -7.46
C ALA A 80 4.69 1.86 -6.58
N LEU A 81 4.64 0.67 -7.21
CA LEU A 81 4.68 -0.60 -6.49
C LEU A 81 5.94 -0.68 -5.62
N GLU A 82 7.11 -0.40 -6.19
CA GLU A 82 8.40 -0.45 -5.46
C GLU A 82 8.46 0.56 -4.30
N VAL A 83 7.96 1.78 -4.50
CA VAL A 83 7.86 2.79 -3.44
C VAL A 83 6.99 2.28 -2.29
N ILE A 84 5.78 1.78 -2.61
CA ILE A 84 4.83 1.33 -1.60
C ILE A 84 5.41 0.16 -0.81
N THR A 85 5.94 -0.85 -1.49
CA THR A 85 6.46 -2.06 -0.82
C THR A 85 7.71 -1.76 0.00
N SER A 86 8.61 -0.90 -0.48
CA SER A 86 9.81 -0.51 0.29
C SER A 86 9.45 0.25 1.57
N LEU A 87 8.46 1.15 1.50
CA LEU A 87 7.99 1.90 2.66
C LEU A 87 7.25 0.98 3.64
N LEU A 88 6.42 0.07 3.14
CA LEU A 88 5.73 -0.95 3.92
C LEU A 88 6.73 -1.85 4.68
N GLU A 89 7.78 -2.31 4.02
CA GLU A 89 8.81 -3.15 4.64
C GLU A 89 9.60 -2.38 5.71
N LYS A 90 9.89 -1.10 5.47
CA LYS A 90 10.69 -0.27 6.38
C LYS A 90 9.90 0.21 7.60
N HIS A 91 8.65 0.62 7.41
CA HIS A 91 7.85 1.31 8.43
C HIS A 91 6.66 0.49 8.93
N GLY A 92 6.32 -0.60 8.24
CA GLY A 92 5.13 -1.39 8.50
C GLY A 92 3.83 -0.67 8.12
N GLN A 93 2.73 -1.35 8.39
CA GLN A 93 1.37 -0.83 8.25
C GLN A 93 0.60 -1.10 9.54
N GLY A 94 -0.14 -0.11 10.02
CA GLY A 94 -0.84 -0.19 11.30
C GLY A 94 -1.23 1.17 11.87
N GLY A 95 -1.97 1.13 12.97
CA GLY A 95 -2.64 2.26 13.57
C GLY A 95 -4.09 2.37 13.10
N ALA A 96 -4.85 3.24 13.77
CA ALA A 96 -6.28 3.34 13.51
C ALA A 96 -6.59 3.90 12.10
N CYS A 97 -7.49 3.23 11.40
CA CYS A 97 -7.91 3.57 10.04
C CYS A 97 -9.25 4.33 10.01
N SER A 98 -9.77 4.75 11.15
CA SER A 98 -11.02 5.50 11.29
C SER A 98 -10.87 6.71 12.21
N GLN A 99 -11.69 7.75 12.00
CA GLN A 99 -11.61 8.99 12.79
C GLN A 99 -11.96 8.78 14.29
N ASP A 100 -12.79 7.77 14.59
CA ASP A 100 -13.17 7.39 15.94
C ASP A 100 -12.22 6.36 16.57
N ASN A 101 -11.15 5.99 15.87
CA ASN A 101 -10.12 5.04 16.28
C ASN A 101 -10.63 3.63 16.62
N THR A 102 -11.60 3.12 15.86
CA THR A 102 -12.27 1.83 16.12
C THR A 102 -11.86 0.70 15.18
N LEU A 103 -11.21 1.02 14.06
CA LEU A 103 -10.88 0.06 13.02
C LEU A 103 -9.38 0.06 12.73
N THR A 104 -8.81 -1.13 12.62
CA THR A 104 -7.47 -1.38 12.09
C THR A 104 -7.61 -2.43 10.98
N TYR A 105 -6.91 -2.25 9.87
CA TYR A 105 -6.92 -3.17 8.73
C TYR A 105 -5.64 -3.06 7.91
N HIS A 106 -5.46 -3.99 6.98
CA HIS A 106 -4.47 -3.90 5.92
C HIS A 106 -5.11 -3.46 4.61
N ASN A 107 -4.31 -3.26 3.56
CA ASN A 107 -4.83 -2.76 2.29
C ASN A 107 -4.50 -3.65 1.09
N SER A 108 -5.45 -3.70 0.18
CA SER A 108 -5.21 -4.02 -1.23
C SER A 108 -5.09 -2.71 -2.02
N PHE A 109 -4.34 -2.73 -3.12
CA PHE A 109 -4.09 -1.58 -3.98
C PHE A 109 -4.23 -1.98 -5.44
N LEU A 110 -4.89 -1.12 -6.22
CA LEU A 110 -4.80 -1.11 -7.67
C LEU A 110 -3.90 0.04 -8.09
N ILE A 111 -2.84 -0.28 -8.81
CA ILE A 111 -1.82 0.65 -9.27
C ILE A 111 -1.75 0.54 -10.79
N ALA A 112 -1.89 1.63 -11.52
CA ALA A 112 -1.83 1.58 -12.98
C ALA A 112 -1.21 2.83 -13.58
N ASP A 113 -0.71 2.69 -14.81
CA ASP A 113 -0.35 3.77 -15.71
C ASP A 113 -0.78 3.41 -17.15
N SER A 114 -0.31 4.17 -18.13
CA SER A 114 -0.64 3.94 -19.55
C SER A 114 -0.09 2.63 -20.14
N SER A 115 0.86 1.98 -19.47
CA SER A 115 1.60 0.82 -19.97
C SER A 115 1.26 -0.47 -19.22
N GLU A 116 0.95 -0.39 -17.93
CA GLU A 116 0.70 -1.57 -17.10
C GLU A 116 -0.18 -1.30 -15.89
N ALA A 117 -0.68 -2.39 -15.29
CA ALA A 117 -1.43 -2.36 -14.05
C ALA A 117 -1.00 -3.50 -13.12
N TRP A 118 -1.06 -3.23 -11.83
CA TRP A 118 -0.66 -4.10 -10.75
C TRP A 118 -1.77 -4.15 -9.68
N LEU A 119 -2.05 -5.36 -9.23
CA LEU A 119 -2.74 -5.61 -7.97
C LEU A 119 -1.67 -5.89 -6.90
N LEU A 120 -1.73 -5.18 -5.78
CA LEU A 120 -0.87 -5.38 -4.62
C LEU A 120 -1.76 -5.67 -3.41
N GLU A 121 -1.43 -6.72 -2.65
CA GLU A 121 -2.13 -7.07 -1.43
C GLU A 121 -1.14 -7.19 -0.28
N THR A 122 -1.51 -6.65 0.88
CA THR A 122 -0.62 -6.50 2.03
C THR A 122 -1.20 -7.13 3.29
N ALA A 123 -0.31 -7.57 4.20
CA ALA A 123 -0.64 -8.09 5.51
C ALA A 123 0.51 -7.80 6.49
N GLY A 124 0.34 -6.83 7.40
CA GLY A 124 1.44 -6.27 8.18
C GLY A 124 2.50 -5.65 7.27
N SER A 125 3.73 -6.12 7.34
CA SER A 125 4.82 -5.78 6.41
C SER A 125 4.98 -6.75 5.23
N LEU A 126 4.17 -7.81 5.19
CA LEU A 126 4.18 -8.80 4.10
C LEU A 126 3.36 -8.27 2.92
N TRP A 127 3.76 -8.66 1.71
CA TRP A 127 3.03 -8.28 0.52
C TRP A 127 3.23 -9.27 -0.63
N VAL A 128 2.23 -9.33 -1.52
CA VAL A 128 2.28 -10.02 -2.81
C VAL A 128 1.71 -9.09 -3.88
N ALA A 129 2.23 -9.18 -5.09
CA ALA A 129 1.75 -8.41 -6.23
C ALA A 129 1.63 -9.27 -7.48
N GLN A 130 0.57 -9.00 -8.24
CA GLN A 130 0.27 -9.64 -9.51
C GLN A 130 0.15 -8.57 -10.59
N ARG A 131 0.81 -8.80 -11.73
CA ARG A 131 0.67 -7.97 -12.91
C ARG A 131 -0.60 -8.36 -13.66
N ILE A 132 -1.39 -7.36 -14.03
CA ILE A 132 -2.62 -7.56 -14.79
C ILE A 132 -2.26 -7.51 -16.27
N THR A 133 -2.26 -8.68 -16.92
CA THR A 133 -1.83 -8.85 -18.33
C THR A 133 -2.99 -9.04 -19.29
N ASP A 134 -4.16 -9.42 -18.79
CA ASP A 134 -5.37 -9.68 -19.56
C ASP A 134 -6.60 -9.50 -18.67
N GLY A 135 -7.78 -9.38 -19.30
CA GLY A 135 -9.06 -9.33 -18.61
C GLY A 135 -9.27 -8.06 -17.76
N PHE A 136 -9.92 -8.24 -16.62
CA PHE A 136 -10.22 -7.20 -15.65
C PHE A 136 -9.87 -7.68 -14.23
N CYS A 137 -9.63 -6.74 -13.33
CA CYS A 137 -9.40 -7.00 -11.92
C CYS A 137 -10.23 -6.02 -11.09
N ASN A 138 -10.67 -6.45 -9.92
CA ASN A 138 -11.27 -5.60 -8.91
C ASN A 138 -10.62 -5.86 -7.56
N ILE A 139 -10.79 -4.92 -6.64
CA ILE A 139 -10.48 -5.10 -5.22
C ILE A 139 -11.74 -4.90 -4.39
N SER A 140 -11.80 -5.58 -3.25
CA SER A 140 -12.87 -5.51 -2.26
C SER A 140 -12.26 -5.87 -0.90
N ASN A 141 -13.09 -6.21 0.10
CA ASN A 141 -12.63 -6.42 1.46
C ASN A 141 -11.97 -7.79 1.73
N ASN A 142 -11.60 -8.52 0.68
CA ASN A 142 -10.94 -9.81 0.76
C ASN A 142 -9.72 -9.82 -0.17
N LEU A 143 -8.72 -10.62 0.21
CA LEU A 143 -7.59 -10.96 -0.64
C LEU A 143 -8.04 -11.79 -1.85
N THR A 144 -7.45 -11.52 -3.00
CA THR A 144 -7.83 -12.07 -4.31
C THR A 144 -6.63 -12.66 -5.05
N ILE A 145 -5.39 -12.30 -4.70
CA ILE A 145 -4.19 -12.93 -5.26
C ILE A 145 -4.09 -14.34 -4.68
N THR A 146 -4.08 -15.33 -5.58
CA THR A 146 -3.98 -16.75 -5.22
C THR A 146 -2.65 -17.33 -5.67
N THR A 147 -2.63 -18.05 -6.79
CA THR A 147 -1.45 -18.81 -7.24
C THR A 147 -0.56 -18.04 -8.21
N LYS A 148 -1.09 -17.00 -8.88
CA LYS A 148 -0.31 -16.17 -9.80
C LYS A 148 0.28 -14.98 -9.04
N ILE A 149 1.52 -15.13 -8.61
CA ILE A 149 2.27 -14.08 -7.90
C ILE A 149 3.49 -13.73 -8.74
N ASP A 150 3.59 -12.46 -9.15
CA ASP A 150 4.69 -11.96 -9.97
C ASP A 150 5.81 -11.35 -9.11
N ARG A 151 5.45 -10.74 -7.97
CA ARG A 151 6.41 -10.22 -6.96
C ARG A 151 5.87 -10.47 -5.55
N MET A 152 6.76 -10.63 -4.57
CA MET A 152 6.38 -10.82 -3.16
C MET A 152 7.51 -10.40 -2.23
N SER A 153 7.20 -10.13 -0.96
CA SER A 153 8.22 -10.00 0.07
C SER A 153 8.91 -11.34 0.35
N ASP A 154 10.21 -11.30 0.67
CA ASP A 154 11.02 -12.50 0.92
C ASP A 154 10.44 -13.39 2.04
N GLN A 155 9.77 -12.77 3.01
CA GLN A 155 9.28 -13.43 4.23
C GLN A 155 7.89 -14.05 4.08
N VAL A 156 7.16 -13.80 2.97
CA VAL A 156 5.74 -14.21 2.89
C VAL A 156 5.57 -15.72 3.02
N LYS A 157 6.45 -16.50 2.39
CA LYS A 157 6.36 -17.98 2.39
C LYS A 157 6.80 -18.57 3.72
N SER A 158 7.90 -18.08 4.30
CA SER A 158 8.37 -18.55 5.60
C SER A 158 7.34 -18.21 6.67
N TYR A 159 6.84 -16.97 6.70
CA TYR A 159 5.79 -16.58 7.64
C TYR A 159 4.54 -17.44 7.52
N ALA A 160 4.07 -17.69 6.29
CA ALA A 160 2.89 -18.53 6.06
C ALA A 160 3.11 -19.98 6.54
N THR A 161 4.31 -20.52 6.36
CA THR A 161 4.65 -21.88 6.82
C THR A 161 4.76 -21.93 8.34
N ASP A 162 5.51 -21.02 8.94
CA ASP A 162 5.78 -20.96 10.38
C ASP A 162 4.49 -20.74 11.20
N ASN A 163 3.49 -20.07 10.61
CA ASN A 163 2.18 -19.81 11.22
C ASN A 163 1.07 -20.79 10.77
N ASN A 164 1.41 -21.90 10.09
CA ASN A 164 0.45 -22.91 9.61
C ASN A 164 -0.66 -22.34 8.70
N LEU A 165 -0.35 -21.28 7.95
CA LEU A 165 -1.25 -20.66 6.96
C LEU A 165 -1.11 -21.29 5.58
N TRP A 166 0.01 -21.98 5.31
CA TRP A 166 0.30 -22.69 4.08
C TRP A 166 1.15 -23.94 4.35
N ASN A 167 0.97 -24.98 3.53
CA ASN A 167 1.58 -26.31 3.70
C ASN A 167 2.58 -26.71 2.61
N GLY A 168 2.95 -25.79 1.70
CA GLY A 168 3.80 -26.08 0.54
C GLY A 168 3.02 -26.35 -0.74
#